data_AF-A0A1A2ZZM6-F1
#
_entry.id   AF-A0A1A2ZZM6-F1
#
_cell.length_a   1.000
_cell.length_b   1.000
_cell.length_c   1.000
_cell.angle_alpha   90.00
_cell.angle_beta   90.00
_cell.angle_gamma   90.00
#
_symmetry.space_group_name_H-M   'P 1'
#
loop_
_entity.id
_entity.type
_entity.pdbx_description
1 polymer ?
#
loop_
_entity_poly.entity_id
_entity_poly.type
_entity_poly.pdbx_seq_one_letter_code
_entity_poly.pdbx_strand_id
1 'polypeptide(L)'
;MRDRETIDSELRRIALERRSMGERGGRPSIREVDDLLDERLGHRPQATPTEVVADTTPRRTTQANSPFSRARVLRRFGLLAALPLSLIAGVAAVVVMSGAHNPEPAAEQAPVPPPSSVRPSPAAPAALVPQLDIADRAFIGALKHDGLPVPSPEYVTSHGHAVCDFLSHQPDFAEAIRYVQGSTIWDANQSANFVAGAVVSYCPQYEQASPGELQPGLEKTLSDLQAVQGDLQGVQGDLKNIRDGLPALPGQP
;
A
#
# COMPACT_ATOMS: atom_id res chain seq x y z
N MET A 1 -24.43 31.91 10.78
CA MET A 1 -24.84 30.81 9.90
C MET A 1 -24.88 31.40 8.49
N ARG A 2 -24.02 30.97 7.56
CA ARG A 2 -24.04 31.49 6.18
C ARG A 2 -25.17 30.81 5.42
N ASP A 3 -25.91 31.58 4.62
CA ASP A 3 -27.01 31.06 3.83
C ASP A 3 -26.49 30.07 2.78
N ARG A 4 -27.26 29.00 2.56
CA ARG A 4 -26.92 27.91 1.63
C ARG A 4 -26.66 28.44 0.22
N GLU A 5 -27.34 29.50 -0.18
CA GLU A 5 -27.16 30.14 -1.49
C GLU A 5 -25.81 30.88 -1.61
N THR A 6 -25.32 31.48 -0.52
CA THR A 6 -23.99 32.09 -0.49
C THR A 6 -22.91 31.05 -0.70
N ILE A 7 -23.04 29.87 -0.07
CA ILE A 7 -22.08 28.77 -0.23
C ILE A 7 -22.10 28.25 -1.68
N ASP A 8 -23.28 28.05 -2.25
CA ASP A 8 -23.42 27.54 -3.62
C ASP A 8 -22.87 28.52 -4.67
N SER A 9 -23.08 29.84 -4.47
CA SER A 9 -22.54 30.87 -5.35
C SER A 9 -21.01 31.00 -5.29
N GLU A 10 -20.41 30.84 -4.11
CA GLU A 10 -18.94 30.79 -3.95
C GLU A 10 -18.35 29.53 -4.58
N LEU A 11 -18.99 28.37 -4.39
CA LEU A 11 -18.56 27.11 -5.02
C LEU A 11 -18.61 27.19 -6.55
N ARG A 12 -19.66 27.80 -7.11
CA ARG A 12 -19.78 28.03 -8.55
C ARG A 12 -18.68 28.98 -9.06
N ARG A 13 -18.31 30.01 -8.30
CA ARG A 13 -17.21 30.93 -8.65
C ARG A 13 -15.87 30.19 -8.71
N ILE A 14 -15.57 29.37 -7.70
CA ILE A 14 -14.32 28.58 -7.62
C ILE A 14 -14.24 27.56 -8.76
N ALA A 15 -15.36 26.91 -9.10
CA ALA A 15 -15.41 25.96 -10.20
C ALA A 15 -15.13 26.62 -11.57
N LEU A 16 -15.66 27.82 -11.79
CA LEU A 16 -15.40 28.61 -12.99
C LEU A 16 -13.94 29.10 -13.04
N GLU A 17 -13.38 29.51 -11.91
CA GLU A 17 -11.98 29.93 -11.81
C GLU A 17 -11.02 28.78 -12.16
N ARG A 18 -11.25 27.58 -11.60
CA ARG A 18 -10.46 26.38 -11.92
C ARG A 18 -10.57 25.98 -13.39
N ARG A 19 -11.76 26.09 -13.98
CA ARG A 19 -11.94 25.83 -15.41
C ARG A 19 -11.17 26.85 -16.26
N SER A 20 -11.22 28.13 -15.90
CA SER A 20 -10.47 29.18 -16.60
C SER A 20 -8.96 29.02 -16.48
N MET A 21 -8.46 28.52 -15.34
CA MET A 21 -7.04 28.20 -15.14
C MET A 21 -6.61 26.98 -15.97
N GLY A 22 -7.48 25.97 -16.10
CA GLY A 22 -7.27 24.82 -16.97
C GLY A 22 -7.26 25.19 -18.46
N GLU A 23 -8.16 26.08 -18.88
CA GLU A 23 -8.24 26.59 -20.26
C GLU A 23 -7.05 27.51 -20.62
N ARG A 24 -6.47 28.20 -19.65
CA ARG A 24 -5.26 29.03 -19.84
C ARG A 24 -3.97 28.20 -20.00
N GLY A 25 -4.06 26.86 -19.92
CA GLY A 25 -3.04 25.95 -20.44
C GLY A 25 -1.63 26.14 -19.86
N GLY A 26 -1.49 26.75 -18.70
CA GLY A 26 -0.21 27.02 -18.06
C GLY A 26 -0.06 26.14 -16.84
N ARG A 27 0.38 24.89 -17.01
CA ARG A 27 1.15 24.26 -15.93
C ARG A 27 2.35 25.19 -15.69
N PRO A 28 2.58 25.71 -14.47
CA PRO A 28 3.81 26.41 -14.20
C PRO A 28 4.94 25.49 -14.63
N SER A 29 5.86 26.02 -15.44
CA SER A 29 6.96 25.20 -15.91
C SER A 29 7.68 24.62 -14.69
N ILE A 30 8.25 23.42 -14.77
CA ILE A 30 8.96 22.81 -13.64
C ILE A 30 9.98 23.78 -13.01
N ARG A 31 10.57 24.67 -13.84
CA ARG A 31 11.45 25.76 -13.39
C ARG A 31 10.75 26.80 -12.52
N GLU A 32 9.54 27.18 -12.87
CA GLU A 32 8.74 28.16 -12.13
C GLU A 32 8.24 27.59 -10.79
N VAL A 33 8.00 26.28 -10.74
CA VAL A 33 7.72 25.57 -9.48
C VAL A 33 8.98 25.46 -8.62
N ASP A 34 10.13 25.17 -9.21
CA ASP A 34 11.43 25.14 -8.53
C ASP A 34 11.82 26.54 -8.00
N ASP A 35 11.60 27.60 -8.77
CA ASP A 35 11.87 28.99 -8.34
C ASP A 35 10.97 29.39 -7.14
N LEU A 36 9.69 29.01 -7.15
CA LEU A 36 8.78 29.25 -6.02
C LEU A 36 9.12 28.42 -4.78
N LEU A 37 9.69 27.24 -4.97
CA LEU A 37 10.21 26.40 -3.88
C LEU A 37 11.49 27.00 -3.29
N ASP A 38 12.41 27.50 -4.12
CA ASP A 38 13.63 28.17 -3.68
C ASP A 38 13.35 29.49 -2.93
N GLU A 39 12.33 30.24 -3.35
CA GLU A 39 11.88 31.45 -2.65
C GLU A 39 11.23 31.13 -1.29
N ARG A 40 10.51 30.01 -1.18
CA ARG A 40 9.96 29.51 0.11
C ARG A 40 11.00 28.84 1.01
N LEU A 41 12.06 28.28 0.44
CA LEU A 41 13.18 27.66 1.15
C LEU A 41 14.26 28.67 1.58
N GLY A 42 14.02 29.96 1.39
CA GLY A 42 14.80 31.05 1.97
C GLY A 42 16.16 31.29 1.31
N HIS A 43 16.42 30.70 0.14
CA HIS A 43 17.65 30.97 -0.61
C HIS A 43 17.46 32.19 -1.50
N ARG A 44 17.52 33.37 -0.90
CA ARG A 44 17.59 34.64 -1.64
C ARG A 44 18.94 34.70 -2.39
N PRO A 45 18.99 34.66 -3.73
CA PRO A 45 20.19 35.09 -4.43
C PRO A 45 20.30 36.60 -4.22
N GLN A 46 21.45 37.06 -3.76
CA GLN A 46 21.73 38.49 -3.68
C GLN A 46 21.56 39.11 -5.07
N ALA A 47 20.63 40.06 -5.20
CA ALA A 47 20.59 40.97 -6.32
C ALA A 47 21.91 41.77 -6.32
N THR A 48 22.73 41.56 -7.34
CA THR A 48 23.85 42.45 -7.62
C THR A 48 23.28 43.80 -8.08
N PRO A 49 23.77 44.93 -7.55
CA PRO A 49 23.35 46.24 -8.03
C PRO A 49 23.95 46.48 -9.40
N THR A 50 23.09 46.78 -10.37
CA THR A 50 23.47 47.36 -11.65
C THR A 50 24.03 48.75 -11.41
N GLU A 51 25.34 48.93 -11.61
CA GLU A 51 25.91 50.25 -11.90
C GLU A 51 26.45 50.23 -13.34
N VAL A 52 25.94 51.18 -14.11
CA VAL A 52 26.17 51.40 -15.53
C VAL A 52 27.43 52.23 -15.68
N VAL A 53 28.51 51.69 -16.28
CA VAL A 53 29.52 52.48 -17.02
C VAL A 53 30.09 51.64 -18.16
N ALA A 54 30.25 52.30 -19.31
CA ALA A 54 30.55 51.74 -20.62
C ALA A 54 32.04 51.44 -20.88
N ASP A 55 32.23 50.59 -21.88
CA ASP A 55 33.14 50.72 -23.04
C ASP A 55 34.35 49.78 -23.16
N THR A 56 34.60 49.41 -24.43
CA THR A 56 35.82 48.87 -25.06
C THR A 56 36.09 47.33 -25.15
N THR A 57 35.72 46.79 -26.34
CA THR A 57 36.43 45.79 -27.20
C THR A 57 36.65 44.31 -26.81
N PRO A 58 36.70 43.39 -27.82
CA PRO A 58 36.68 41.95 -27.62
C PRO A 58 38.09 41.33 -27.61
N ARG A 59 38.33 40.35 -26.71
CA ARG A 59 39.54 39.52 -26.78
C ARG A 59 39.25 38.06 -26.45
N ARG A 60 39.37 37.24 -27.51
CA ARG A 60 39.54 35.78 -27.51
C ARG A 60 40.83 35.43 -26.75
N THR A 61 40.75 34.58 -25.73
CA THR A 61 41.83 33.65 -25.35
C THR A 61 41.26 32.50 -24.50
N THR A 62 41.39 31.33 -25.08
CA THR A 62 41.51 29.99 -24.48
C THR A 62 42.00 29.93 -23.02
N GLN A 63 41.30 29.17 -22.19
CA GLN A 63 41.98 28.21 -21.32
C GLN A 63 41.05 27.06 -20.91
N ALA A 64 41.37 25.88 -21.44
CA ALA A 64 40.97 24.60 -20.91
C ALA A 64 41.56 24.43 -19.50
N ASN A 65 40.80 23.82 -18.59
CA ASN A 65 41.33 22.97 -17.53
C ASN A 65 40.33 21.85 -17.25
N SER A 66 40.90 20.67 -17.14
CA SER A 66 40.35 19.32 -17.24
C SER A 66 39.54 18.85 -16.02
N PRO A 67 38.81 17.72 -16.16
CA PRO A 67 37.91 17.19 -15.14
C PRO A 67 38.63 16.33 -14.11
N PHE A 68 38.26 16.49 -12.83
CA PHE A 68 38.74 15.61 -11.76
C PHE A 68 38.02 14.26 -11.79
N SER A 69 38.84 13.23 -11.82
CA SER A 69 38.53 11.82 -12.01
C SER A 69 38.33 11.05 -10.71
N ARG A 70 37.36 10.12 -10.75
CA ARG A 70 37.36 8.75 -10.20
C ARG A 70 37.58 8.52 -8.69
N ALA A 71 36.60 7.87 -8.07
CA ALA A 71 36.83 6.63 -7.32
C ALA A 71 35.59 5.72 -7.37
N ARG A 72 35.60 4.77 -8.33
CA ARG A 72 34.75 3.57 -8.30
C ARG A 72 35.43 2.54 -7.41
N VAL A 73 34.76 2.07 -6.37
CA VAL A 73 35.17 0.85 -5.65
C VAL A 73 34.22 -0.28 -6.06
N LEU A 74 34.68 -1.06 -7.03
CA LEU A 74 34.14 -2.38 -7.37
C LEU A 74 34.68 -3.38 -6.34
N ARG A 75 33.82 -3.91 -5.46
CA ARG A 75 34.13 -5.13 -4.70
C ARG A 75 33.58 -6.35 -5.40
N ARG A 76 34.53 -7.03 -6.02
CA ARG A 76 34.63 -8.37 -6.62
C ARG A 76 33.55 -9.40 -6.24
N PHE A 77 33.01 -10.00 -7.29
CA PHE A 77 32.51 -11.38 -7.36
C PHE A 77 33.59 -12.39 -6.95
N GLY A 78 33.19 -13.45 -6.25
CA GLY A 78 34.04 -14.59 -5.93
C GLY A 78 33.23 -15.85 -5.60
N LEU A 79 33.14 -16.72 -6.61
CA LEU A 79 33.05 -18.19 -6.59
C LEU A 79 31.78 -18.91 -6.09
N LEU A 80 31.14 -19.54 -7.09
CA LEU A 80 30.32 -20.75 -7.09
C LEU A 80 30.91 -21.87 -6.21
N ALA A 81 30.08 -22.52 -5.39
CA ALA A 81 29.86 -23.98 -5.36
C ALA A 81 29.06 -24.41 -4.11
N ALA A 82 28.33 -25.52 -4.26
CA ALA A 82 27.62 -26.31 -3.23
C ALA A 82 26.19 -25.87 -2.86
N LEU A 83 25.25 -26.23 -3.74
CA LEU A 83 23.94 -26.77 -3.33
C LEU A 83 24.11 -27.97 -2.39
N PRO A 84 23.31 -28.05 -1.32
CA PRO A 84 22.63 -29.30 -1.03
C PRO A 84 21.11 -29.15 -1.22
N LEU A 85 20.60 -29.93 -2.18
CA LEU A 85 19.23 -30.44 -2.21
C LEU A 85 18.86 -31.02 -0.84
N SER A 86 17.68 -30.65 -0.32
CA SER A 86 16.85 -31.39 0.66
C SER A 86 16.41 -30.54 1.86
N LEU A 87 15.21 -29.97 1.79
CA LEU A 87 14.22 -30.05 2.87
C LEU A 87 12.83 -29.68 2.34
N ILE A 88 12.29 -30.57 1.50
CA ILE A 88 10.85 -30.77 1.40
C ILE A 88 10.52 -31.78 2.51
N ALA A 89 9.84 -31.34 3.58
CA ALA A 89 8.91 -32.14 4.40
C ALA A 89 8.60 -31.45 5.74
N GLY A 90 7.54 -30.64 5.74
CA GLY A 90 6.83 -30.14 6.91
C GLY A 90 5.67 -29.33 6.36
N VAL A 91 4.41 -29.72 6.45
CA VAL A 91 3.70 -30.28 7.59
C VAL A 91 2.57 -31.18 7.04
N ALA A 92 2.61 -32.47 7.35
CA ALA A 92 1.47 -33.36 7.22
C ALA A 92 1.41 -34.21 8.48
N ALA A 93 0.68 -33.73 9.50
CA ALA A 93 -0.03 -34.51 10.53
C ALA A 93 -0.48 -33.61 11.69
N VAL A 94 -1.59 -32.88 11.51
CA VAL A 94 -2.50 -32.61 12.65
C VAL A 94 -3.91 -32.86 12.15
N VAL A 95 -4.23 -34.15 12.00
CA VAL A 95 -5.62 -34.64 12.05
C VAL A 95 -5.61 -35.72 13.12
N VAL A 96 -6.66 -35.70 13.94
CA VAL A 96 -6.97 -36.61 15.05
C VAL A 96 -6.32 -36.24 16.39
N MET A 97 -6.94 -35.29 17.09
CA MET A 97 -7.51 -35.59 18.40
C MET A 97 -8.72 -34.66 18.65
N SER A 98 -9.84 -35.04 18.04
CA SER A 98 -11.17 -34.70 18.54
C SER A 98 -11.85 -36.03 18.84
N GLY A 99 -12.29 -36.21 20.09
CA GLY A 99 -13.17 -37.32 20.45
C GLY A 99 -12.70 -38.15 21.63
N ALA A 100 -12.93 -37.64 22.83
CA ALA A 100 -13.38 -38.45 23.96
C ALA A 100 -14.06 -37.53 24.98
N HIS A 101 -15.30 -37.15 24.69
CA HIS A 101 -16.26 -36.94 25.77
C HIS A 101 -16.36 -38.28 26.52
N ASN A 102 -16.11 -38.27 27.82
CA ASN A 102 -16.58 -39.33 28.70
C ASN A 102 -17.25 -38.72 29.93
N PRO A 103 -18.26 -39.42 30.45
CA PRO A 103 -19.35 -38.84 31.20
C PRO A 103 -19.04 -38.74 32.71
N GLU A 104 -19.83 -37.88 33.33
CA GLU A 104 -20.07 -37.72 34.76
C GLU A 104 -20.16 -39.04 35.54
N PRO A 105 -19.55 -39.14 36.74
CA PRO A 105 -19.96 -40.08 37.78
C PRO A 105 -21.03 -39.42 38.67
N ALA A 106 -22.20 -40.04 38.72
CA ALA A 106 -23.27 -39.72 39.65
C ALA A 106 -22.98 -40.28 41.07
N ALA A 107 -22.95 -39.38 42.06
CA ALA A 107 -23.33 -39.54 43.48
C ALA A 107 -23.10 -38.15 44.12
N GLU A 108 -24.02 -37.45 44.77
CA GLU A 108 -25.11 -37.84 45.65
C GLU A 108 -26.15 -36.70 45.68
N GLN A 109 -27.44 -37.05 45.61
CA GLN A 109 -28.55 -36.11 45.70
C GLN A 109 -28.76 -35.65 47.15
N ALA A 110 -28.66 -34.35 47.42
CA ALA A 110 -29.24 -33.71 48.60
C ALA A 110 -30.60 -33.07 48.24
N PRO A 111 -31.57 -33.00 49.18
CA PRO A 111 -32.98 -32.80 48.88
C PRO A 111 -33.31 -31.37 48.42
N VAL A 112 -34.15 -31.29 47.39
CA VAL A 112 -34.72 -30.05 46.82
C VAL A 112 -35.80 -29.48 47.75
N PRO A 113 -35.81 -28.18 48.09
CA PRO A 113 -37.02 -27.46 48.49
C PRO A 113 -37.72 -26.78 47.29
N PRO A 114 -39.06 -26.60 47.33
CA PRO A 114 -39.89 -26.17 46.19
C PRO A 114 -39.68 -24.70 45.73
N PRO A 115 -40.21 -24.30 44.56
CA PRO A 115 -39.64 -23.23 43.73
C PRO A 115 -40.08 -21.83 44.16
N SER A 116 -39.13 -20.93 44.39
CA SER A 116 -39.38 -19.49 44.33
C SER A 116 -39.17 -19.00 42.90
N SER A 117 -40.28 -18.70 42.26
CA SER A 117 -40.36 -18.09 40.94
C SER A 117 -39.90 -16.64 41.03
N VAL A 118 -38.61 -16.39 40.81
CA VAL A 118 -38.12 -15.07 40.42
C VAL A 118 -37.65 -15.19 38.99
N ARG A 119 -38.48 -14.65 38.08
CA ARG A 119 -38.11 -14.40 36.69
C ARG A 119 -36.81 -13.60 36.71
N PRO A 120 -35.71 -14.06 36.08
CA PRO A 120 -34.60 -13.17 35.82
C PRO A 120 -35.13 -12.06 34.93
N SER A 121 -35.03 -10.80 35.38
CA SER A 121 -35.19 -9.64 34.51
C SER A 121 -34.34 -9.85 33.26
N PRO A 122 -34.77 -9.38 32.08
CA PRO A 122 -33.91 -9.33 30.91
C PRO A 122 -32.61 -8.63 31.31
N ALA A 123 -31.48 -9.34 31.21
CA ALA A 123 -30.19 -8.73 31.42
C ALA A 123 -30.10 -7.53 30.47
N ALA A 124 -29.79 -6.36 31.04
CA ALA A 124 -29.44 -5.20 30.24
C ALA A 124 -28.31 -5.60 29.27
N PRO A 125 -28.29 -5.10 28.03
CA PRO A 125 -27.23 -5.41 27.08
C PRO A 125 -25.88 -5.19 27.75
N ALA A 126 -25.06 -6.23 27.82
CA ALA A 126 -23.69 -6.09 28.28
C ALA A 126 -23.05 -4.97 27.46
N ALA A 127 -22.49 -4.00 28.17
CA ALA A 127 -21.88 -2.81 27.60
C ALA A 127 -21.00 -3.19 26.40
N LEU A 128 -21.12 -2.50 25.27
CA LEU A 128 -20.26 -2.62 24.09
C LEU A 128 -18.77 -2.27 24.35
N VAL A 129 -18.41 -2.01 25.60
CA VAL A 129 -17.15 -1.38 26.03
C VAL A 129 -15.98 -2.38 26.24
N PRO A 130 -16.16 -3.68 26.52
CA PRO A 130 -15.03 -4.62 26.61
C PRO A 130 -14.45 -5.05 25.25
N GLN A 131 -15.27 -5.10 24.19
CA GLN A 131 -14.83 -5.64 22.90
C GLN A 131 -13.94 -4.66 22.12
N LEU A 132 -14.24 -3.36 22.22
CA LEU A 132 -13.45 -2.31 21.57
C LEU A 132 -12.02 -2.28 22.16
N ASP A 133 -11.91 -2.40 23.49
CA ASP A 133 -10.62 -2.44 24.20
C ASP A 133 -9.80 -3.73 23.90
N ILE A 134 -10.46 -4.86 23.58
CA ILE A 134 -9.77 -6.07 23.11
C ILE A 134 -9.26 -5.88 21.67
N ALA A 135 -10.08 -5.33 20.78
CA ALA A 135 -9.68 -5.03 19.40
C ALA A 135 -8.52 -4.04 19.36
N ASP A 136 -8.58 -2.96 20.15
CA ASP A 136 -7.53 -1.96 20.25
C ASP A 136 -6.19 -2.58 20.69
N ARG A 137 -6.21 -3.39 21.76
CA ARG A 137 -5.00 -4.07 22.25
C ARG A 137 -4.44 -5.07 21.24
N ALA A 138 -5.31 -5.86 20.61
CA ALA A 138 -4.90 -6.84 19.60
C ALA A 138 -4.29 -6.15 18.37
N PHE A 139 -4.93 -5.08 17.89
CA PHE A 139 -4.47 -4.28 16.78
C PHE A 139 -3.11 -3.63 17.08
N ILE A 140 -2.99 -2.91 18.20
CA ILE A 140 -1.72 -2.31 18.63
C ILE A 140 -0.63 -3.38 18.81
N GLY A 141 -0.99 -4.54 19.35
CA GLY A 141 -0.09 -5.69 19.49
C GLY A 141 0.44 -6.20 18.15
N ALA A 142 -0.45 -6.35 17.17
CA ALA A 142 -0.08 -6.76 15.81
C ALA A 142 0.83 -5.74 15.14
N LEU A 143 0.49 -4.44 15.20
CA LEU A 143 1.33 -3.38 14.63
C LEU A 143 2.75 -3.39 15.20
N LYS A 144 2.90 -3.60 16.51
CA LYS A 144 4.21 -3.71 17.16
C LYS A 144 4.96 -4.97 16.72
N HIS A 145 4.26 -6.08 16.55
CA HIS A 145 4.85 -7.32 16.05
C HIS A 145 5.38 -7.16 14.61
N ASP A 146 4.63 -6.44 13.77
CA ASP A 146 4.98 -6.16 12.37
C ASP A 146 6.02 -5.03 12.22
N GLY A 147 6.50 -4.48 13.34
CA GLY A 147 7.55 -3.46 13.37
C GLY A 147 7.08 -2.04 13.02
N LEU A 148 5.77 -1.77 13.04
CA LEU A 148 5.27 -0.41 12.85
C LEU A 148 5.54 0.44 14.09
N PRO A 149 6.05 1.68 13.91
CA PRO A 149 6.22 2.60 15.03
C PRO A 149 4.85 3.00 15.58
N VAL A 150 4.64 2.80 16.88
CA VAL A 150 3.40 3.17 17.59
C VAL A 150 3.74 4.26 18.61
N PRO A 151 3.53 5.55 18.27
CA PRO A 151 3.83 6.67 19.17
C PRO A 151 2.98 6.64 20.44
N SER A 152 1.68 6.38 20.28
CA SER A 152 0.75 6.18 21.39
C SER A 152 -0.42 5.28 20.96
N PRO A 153 -1.13 4.65 21.92
CA PRO A 153 -2.36 3.91 21.63
C PRO A 153 -3.41 4.78 20.92
N GLU A 154 -3.62 6.01 21.40
CA GLU A 154 -4.62 6.94 20.86
C GLU A 154 -4.29 7.36 19.43
N TYR A 155 -3.00 7.51 19.11
CA TYR A 155 -2.55 7.78 17.75
C TYR A 155 -2.97 6.64 16.79
N VAL A 156 -2.78 5.39 17.22
CA VAL A 156 -3.15 4.21 16.43
C VAL A 156 -4.66 4.05 16.30
N THR A 157 -5.41 4.16 17.41
CA THR A 157 -6.86 3.93 17.39
C THR A 157 -7.59 5.04 16.62
N SER A 158 -7.18 6.31 16.79
CA SER A 158 -7.78 7.43 16.05
C SER A 158 -7.59 7.30 14.54
N HIS A 159 -6.38 6.97 14.07
CA HIS A 159 -6.14 6.75 12.65
C HIS A 159 -6.81 5.47 12.14
N GLY A 160 -6.93 4.44 12.98
CA GLY A 160 -7.63 3.19 12.63
C GLY A 160 -9.11 3.42 12.37
N HIS A 161 -9.77 4.20 13.24
CA HIS A 161 -11.14 4.64 13.01
C HIS A 161 -11.26 5.58 11.80
N ALA A 162 -10.31 6.49 11.60
CA ALA A 162 -10.31 7.37 10.43
C ALA A 162 -10.21 6.62 9.09
N VAL A 163 -9.53 5.47 9.05
CA VAL A 163 -9.53 4.58 7.87
C VAL A 163 -10.93 4.06 7.59
N CYS A 164 -11.65 3.60 8.61
CA CYS A 164 -13.01 3.12 8.46
C CYS A 164 -13.99 4.23 8.06
N ASP A 165 -13.81 5.43 8.61
CA ASP A 165 -14.56 6.62 8.20
C ASP A 165 -14.27 6.95 6.73
N PHE A 166 -13.01 6.91 6.29
CA PHE A 166 -12.64 7.13 4.89
C PHE A 166 -13.33 6.13 3.97
N LEU A 167 -13.25 4.83 4.29
CA LEU A 167 -13.83 3.75 3.49
C LEU A 167 -15.37 3.80 3.43
N SER A 168 -16.01 4.38 4.46
CA SER A 168 -17.46 4.61 4.44
C SER A 168 -17.91 5.65 3.42
N HIS A 169 -17.04 6.61 3.09
CA HIS A 169 -17.31 7.62 2.07
C HIS A 169 -16.84 7.16 0.68
N GLN A 170 -15.68 6.51 0.61
CA GLN A 170 -15.05 6.03 -0.62
C GLN A 170 -14.35 4.69 -0.37
N PRO A 171 -14.88 3.57 -0.86
CA PRO A 171 -14.31 2.24 -0.63
C PRO A 171 -13.11 1.97 -1.57
N ASP A 172 -12.13 2.88 -1.58
CA ASP A 172 -10.88 2.77 -2.33
C ASP A 172 -9.72 2.58 -1.33
N PHE A 173 -9.18 1.36 -1.31
CA PHE A 173 -8.08 1.00 -0.42
C PHE A 173 -6.77 1.70 -0.78
N ALA A 174 -6.49 1.92 -2.07
CA ALA A 174 -5.27 2.59 -2.48
C ALA A 174 -5.28 4.06 -2.05
N GLU A 175 -6.44 4.73 -2.12
CA GLU A 175 -6.59 6.07 -1.56
C GLU A 175 -6.57 6.09 -0.03
N ALA A 176 -7.13 5.09 0.65
CA ALA A 176 -7.02 4.99 2.11
C ALA A 176 -5.56 4.86 2.57
N ILE A 177 -4.74 4.11 1.83
CA ILE A 177 -3.29 4.00 2.08
C ILE A 177 -2.60 5.35 1.86
N ARG A 178 -2.91 6.06 0.76
CA ARG A 178 -2.37 7.41 0.51
C ARG A 178 -2.79 8.40 1.60
N TYR A 179 -4.03 8.32 2.06
CA TYR A 179 -4.54 9.14 3.15
C TYR A 179 -3.76 8.90 4.45
N VAL A 180 -3.55 7.64 4.84
CA VAL A 180 -2.75 7.30 6.03
C VAL A 180 -1.30 7.75 5.86
N GLN A 181 -0.69 7.51 4.70
CA GLN A 181 0.69 7.92 4.44
C GLN A 181 0.86 9.44 4.53
N GLY A 182 -0.12 10.22 4.06
CA GLY A 182 -0.10 11.68 4.11
C GLY A 182 -0.44 12.29 5.47
N SER A 183 -1.08 11.53 6.37
CA SER A 183 -1.53 11.99 7.69
C SER A 183 -0.72 11.42 8.86
N THR A 184 0.15 10.43 8.60
CA THR A 184 0.90 9.72 9.64
C THR A 184 2.42 9.79 9.46
N ILE A 185 3.15 9.25 10.43
CA ILE A 185 4.60 9.05 10.35
C ILE A 185 5.00 7.81 9.54
N TRP A 186 4.03 7.03 9.07
CA TRP A 186 4.28 5.75 8.42
C TRP A 186 4.64 5.93 6.94
N ASP A 187 5.59 5.12 6.47
CA ASP A 187 5.89 5.02 5.04
C ASP A 187 4.77 4.29 4.27
N ALA A 188 4.91 4.15 2.96
CA ALA A 188 3.90 3.52 2.11
C ALA A 188 3.59 2.07 2.51
N ASN A 189 4.60 1.28 2.89
CA ASN A 189 4.42 -0.12 3.25
C ASN A 189 3.81 -0.26 4.64
N GLN A 190 4.27 0.57 5.59
CA GLN A 190 3.69 0.65 6.92
C GLN A 190 2.22 1.12 6.87
N SER A 191 1.91 2.10 6.03
CA SER A 191 0.55 2.58 5.82
C SER A 191 -0.36 1.49 5.25
N ALA A 192 0.14 0.67 4.32
CA ALA A 192 -0.60 -0.47 3.78
C ALA A 192 -0.91 -1.51 4.88
N ASN A 193 0.09 -1.90 5.66
CA ASN A 193 -0.08 -2.84 6.78
C ASN A 193 -1.05 -2.30 7.83
N PHE A 194 -0.94 -1.01 8.16
CA PHE A 194 -1.82 -0.34 9.10
C PHE A 194 -3.28 -0.34 8.62
N VAL A 195 -3.52 0.04 7.36
CA VAL A 195 -4.87 0.08 6.76
C VAL A 195 -5.49 -1.32 6.76
N ALA A 196 -4.73 -2.34 6.37
CA ALA A 196 -5.19 -3.72 6.40
C ALA A 196 -5.59 -4.15 7.82
N GLY A 197 -4.75 -3.88 8.82
CA GLY A 197 -5.06 -4.21 10.21
C GLY A 197 -6.24 -3.41 10.77
N ALA A 198 -6.39 -2.14 10.40
CA ALA A 198 -7.52 -1.30 10.80
C ALA A 198 -8.84 -1.83 10.23
N VAL A 199 -8.84 -2.28 8.98
CA VAL A 199 -10.03 -2.86 8.33
C VAL A 199 -10.45 -4.15 9.00
N VAL A 200 -9.51 -5.07 9.28
CA VAL A 200 -9.80 -6.32 10.00
C VAL A 200 -10.29 -6.04 11.42
N SER A 201 -9.74 -5.02 12.10
CA SER A 201 -10.04 -4.75 13.51
C SER A 201 -11.33 -3.96 13.74
N TYR A 202 -11.62 -2.97 12.88
CA TYR A 202 -12.67 -1.97 13.14
C TYR A 202 -13.77 -1.92 12.09
N CYS A 203 -13.50 -2.34 10.86
CA CYS A 203 -14.49 -2.29 9.77
C CYS A 203 -14.41 -3.50 8.82
N PRO A 204 -14.68 -4.71 9.32
CA PRO A 204 -14.55 -5.96 8.56
C PRO A 204 -15.52 -6.03 7.37
N GLN A 205 -16.54 -5.18 7.31
CA GLN A 205 -17.40 -5.05 6.13
C GLN A 205 -16.63 -4.62 4.86
N TYR A 206 -15.52 -3.90 5.01
CA TYR A 206 -14.66 -3.52 3.88
C TYR A 206 -13.61 -4.59 3.57
N GLU A 207 -13.35 -5.51 4.50
CA GLU A 207 -12.42 -6.63 4.28
C GLU A 207 -12.88 -7.51 3.12
N GLN A 208 -14.19 -7.63 2.87
CA GLN A 208 -14.76 -8.40 1.76
C GLN A 208 -14.78 -7.63 0.43
N ALA A 209 -14.65 -6.31 0.46
CA ALA A 209 -14.41 -5.50 -0.74
C ALA A 209 -12.93 -5.58 -1.17
N SER A 210 -12.01 -5.72 -0.22
CA SER A 210 -10.56 -5.76 -0.43
C SER A 210 -9.95 -7.02 -1.09
N PRO A 211 -10.55 -8.23 -1.15
CA PRO A 211 -9.96 -9.37 -1.85
C PRO A 211 -10.50 -9.47 -3.28
N GLY A 212 -11.52 -8.66 -3.60
CA GLY A 212 -12.29 -8.70 -4.85
C GLY A 212 -11.62 -7.98 -6.02
N GLU A 213 -10.58 -7.18 -5.80
CA GLU A 213 -9.78 -6.57 -6.88
C GLU A 213 -8.52 -7.36 -7.22
N LEU A 214 -7.96 -8.12 -6.26
CA LEU A 214 -6.83 -9.01 -6.53
C LEU A 214 -7.29 -10.29 -7.24
N GLN A 215 -8.48 -10.82 -6.95
CA GLN A 215 -8.97 -12.05 -7.57
C GLN A 215 -9.20 -11.95 -9.09
N PRO A 216 -9.92 -10.95 -9.62
CA PRO A 216 -10.12 -10.82 -11.07
C PRO A 216 -8.81 -10.53 -11.81
N GLY A 217 -7.93 -9.72 -11.21
CA GLY A 217 -6.61 -9.43 -11.76
C GLY A 217 -5.71 -10.66 -11.79
N LEU A 218 -5.74 -11.47 -10.73
CA LEU A 218 -4.96 -12.70 -10.63
C LEU A 218 -5.47 -13.77 -11.60
N GLU A 219 -6.79 -13.99 -11.68
CA GLU A 219 -7.36 -14.95 -12.64
C GLU A 219 -7.09 -14.55 -14.09
N LYS A 220 -7.18 -13.25 -14.41
CA LYS A 220 -6.79 -12.74 -15.72
C LYS A 220 -5.30 -12.95 -15.99
N THR A 221 -4.44 -12.65 -15.02
CA THR A 221 -2.98 -12.84 -15.18
C THR A 221 -2.62 -14.31 -15.36
N LEU A 222 -3.28 -15.21 -14.64
CA LEU A 222 -3.10 -16.66 -14.81
C LEU A 222 -3.59 -17.14 -16.17
N SER A 223 -4.72 -16.61 -16.65
CA SER A 223 -5.26 -16.91 -17.98
C SER A 223 -4.34 -16.40 -19.09
N ASP A 224 -3.82 -15.18 -18.96
CA ASP A 224 -2.89 -14.58 -19.90
C ASP A 224 -1.56 -15.37 -19.95
N LEU A 225 -1.06 -15.83 -18.80
CA LEU A 225 0.13 -16.69 -18.75
C LEU A 225 -0.08 -18.04 -19.43
N GLN A 226 -1.27 -18.65 -19.28
CA GLN A 226 -1.62 -19.88 -19.98
C GLN A 226 -1.73 -19.66 -21.50
N ALA A 227 -2.29 -18.54 -21.94
CA ALA A 227 -2.35 -18.18 -23.35
C ALA A 227 -0.96 -18.02 -23.97
N VAL A 228 -0.06 -17.27 -23.30
CA VAL A 228 1.33 -17.12 -23.74
C VAL A 228 2.05 -18.47 -23.81
N GLN A 229 1.79 -19.36 -22.85
CA GLN A 229 2.37 -20.70 -22.86
C GLN A 229 1.88 -21.54 -24.05
N GLY A 230 0.60 -21.42 -24.43
CA GLY A 230 0.06 -22.03 -25.65
C GLY A 230 0.69 -21.47 -26.92
N ASP A 231 0.84 -20.15 -27.00
CA ASP A 231 1.47 -19.48 -28.16
C ASP A 231 2.93 -19.93 -28.35
N LEU A 232 3.69 -20.05 -27.27
CA LEU A 232 5.08 -20.54 -27.32
C LEU A 232 5.17 -21.98 -27.83
N GLN A 233 4.20 -22.84 -27.47
CA GLN A 233 4.12 -24.22 -27.97
C GLN A 233 3.75 -24.25 -29.46
N GLY A 234 2.84 -23.37 -29.89
CA GLY A 234 2.47 -23.19 -31.29
C GLY A 234 3.67 -22.77 -32.14
N VAL A 235 4.37 -21.72 -31.73
CA VAL A 235 5.59 -21.25 -32.42
C VAL A 235 6.66 -22.34 -32.47
N GLN A 236 6.83 -23.13 -31.42
CA GLN A 236 7.77 -24.24 -31.42
C GLN A 236 7.37 -25.35 -32.42
N GLY A 237 6.07 -25.61 -32.56
CA GLY A 237 5.54 -26.50 -33.60
C GLY A 237 5.80 -25.97 -35.01
N ASP A 238 5.57 -24.69 -35.24
CA ASP A 238 5.81 -24.04 -36.53
C ASP A 238 7.29 -24.05 -36.91
N LEU A 239 8.17 -23.76 -35.97
CA LEU A 239 9.63 -23.85 -36.19
C LEU A 239 10.07 -25.26 -36.54
N LYS A 240 9.45 -26.29 -35.95
CA LYS A 240 9.71 -27.68 -36.29
C LYS A 240 9.21 -28.00 -37.71
N ASN A 241 8.00 -27.57 -38.06
CA ASN A 241 7.44 -27.79 -39.40
C ASN A 241 8.28 -27.10 -40.49
N ILE A 242 8.77 -25.88 -40.23
CA ILE A 242 9.67 -25.17 -41.15
C ILE A 242 10.99 -25.93 -41.29
N ARG A 243 11.59 -26.37 -40.19
CA ARG A 243 12.83 -27.16 -40.22
C ARG A 243 12.68 -28.45 -41.01
N ASP A 244 11.58 -29.17 -40.79
CA ASP A 244 11.34 -30.48 -41.39
C ASP A 244 10.86 -30.34 -42.85
N GLY A 245 10.27 -29.20 -43.22
CA GLY A 245 9.83 -28.85 -44.58
C GLY A 245 10.89 -28.15 -45.45
N LEU A 246 12.04 -27.77 -44.88
CA LEU A 246 13.16 -27.24 -45.64
C LEU A 246 13.84 -28.40 -46.41
N PRO A 247 13.90 -28.35 -47.75
CA PRO A 247 14.65 -29.34 -48.52
C PRO A 247 16.14 -29.25 -48.15
N ALA A 248 16.80 -30.41 -48.09
CA ALA A 248 18.24 -30.46 -47.84
C ALA A 248 18.96 -29.56 -48.85
N LEU A 249 19.71 -28.57 -48.34
CA LEU A 249 20.49 -27.69 -49.19
C LEU A 249 21.47 -28.55 -50.01
N PRO A 250 21.55 -28.37 -51.34
CA PRO A 250 22.47 -29.14 -52.16
C PRO A 250 23.91 -28.74 -51.79
N GLY A 251 24.60 -29.63 -51.06
CA GLY A 251 26.03 -29.46 -50.75
C GLY A 251 26.48 -29.73 -49.31
N GLN A 252 25.84 -30.63 -48.57
CA GLN A 252 26.47 -31.22 -47.37
C GLN A 252 26.82 -32.69 -47.62
N PRO A 253 28.06 -33.12 -47.31
CA PRO A 253 28.54 -34.49 -47.55
C PRO A 253 27.83 -35.55 -46.70
#